data_AF-A0A101UPB3-F1
#
_entry.id   AF-A0A101UPB3-F1
#
_cell.length_a   1.000
_cell.length_b   1.000
_cell.length_c   1.000
_cell.angle_alpha   90.00
_cell.angle_beta   90.00
_cell.angle_gamma   90.00
#
_symmetry.space_group_name_H-M   'P 1'
#
loop_
_entity.id
_entity.type
_entity.pdbx_description
1 polymer ?
#
loop_
_entity_poly.entity_id
_entity_poly.type
_entity_poly.pdbx_seq_one_letter_code
_entity_poly.pdbx_strand_id
1 'polypeptide(L)'
;MPVLRRTTSAFLVRRVLGKSTADAAEFLGLSIAGKGLGTPITRWARRQGTPEAYERALDAIAAALASSPLIDYRHRRTLLADWALPPDAWHQIADELKRRPSPRYLSDDRARLAATAYIWTQVTHGETQFAPQPAEARNDPELDAAWSQDRFTIGHWIRQNKVPFYQQMKPLLDAYAAQLTRAVDAAVTEH
;
A
#
# COMPACT_ATOMS: atom_id res chain seq x y z
N MET A 1 -10.55 7.40 -8.11
CA MET A 1 -9.65 8.28 -7.33
C MET A 1 -8.17 7.84 -7.17
N PRO A 2 -7.74 6.58 -7.43
CA PRO A 2 -6.30 6.21 -7.30
C PRO A 2 -5.37 6.97 -8.25
N VAL A 3 -5.81 7.17 -9.50
CA VAL A 3 -5.01 7.84 -10.55
C VAL A 3 -4.62 9.27 -10.14
N LEU A 4 -5.53 10.03 -9.52
CA LEU A 4 -5.23 11.40 -9.09
C LEU A 4 -4.18 11.43 -7.97
N ARG A 5 -4.23 10.49 -7.02
CA ARG A 5 -3.20 10.39 -5.97
C ARG A 5 -1.83 10.08 -6.57
N ARG A 6 -1.74 9.05 -7.42
CA ARG A 6 -0.48 8.67 -8.10
C ARG A 6 0.11 9.81 -8.91
N THR A 7 -0.73 10.48 -9.70
CA THR A 7 -0.27 11.60 -10.51
C THR A 7 0.17 12.77 -9.62
N THR A 8 -0.55 13.11 -8.55
CA THR A 8 -0.18 14.23 -7.66
C THR A 8 1.15 13.95 -6.97
N SER A 9 1.36 12.72 -6.47
CA SER A 9 2.65 12.29 -5.91
C SER A 9 3.78 12.38 -6.92
N ALA A 10 3.57 11.95 -8.17
CA ALA A 10 4.57 12.05 -9.22
C ALA A 10 4.94 13.51 -9.55
N PHE A 11 3.97 14.43 -9.53
CA PHE A 11 4.25 15.86 -9.72
C PHE A 11 5.04 16.47 -8.56
N LEU A 12 4.73 16.11 -7.31
CA LEU A 12 5.50 16.57 -6.15
C LEU A 12 6.94 16.07 -6.21
N VAL A 13 7.16 14.79 -6.51
CA VAL A 13 8.50 14.22 -6.67
C VAL A 13 9.26 14.88 -7.83
N ARG A 14 8.57 15.11 -8.97
CA ARG A 14 9.17 15.83 -10.11
C ARG A 14 9.66 17.22 -9.71
N ARG A 15 8.85 17.97 -8.95
CA ARG A 15 9.18 19.33 -8.48
C ARG A 15 10.38 19.33 -7.54
N VAL A 16 10.49 18.33 -6.66
CA VAL A 16 11.62 18.21 -5.71
C VAL A 16 12.89 17.73 -6.39
N LEU A 17 12.80 16.72 -7.28
CA LEU A 17 13.98 16.17 -7.96
C LEU A 17 14.48 17.06 -9.12
N GLY A 18 13.64 17.96 -9.64
CA GLY A 18 13.93 18.72 -10.87
C GLY A 18 14.02 17.85 -12.13
N LYS A 19 13.60 16.59 -12.04
CA LYS A 19 13.74 15.57 -13.10
C LYS A 19 12.47 15.45 -13.96
N SER A 20 12.47 14.53 -14.91
CA SER A 20 11.29 14.29 -15.76
C SER A 20 10.17 13.60 -14.98
N THR A 21 8.94 13.62 -15.51
CA THR A 21 7.82 12.84 -14.96
C THR A 21 8.12 11.32 -14.99
N ALA A 22 8.94 10.87 -15.93
CA ALA A 22 9.35 9.47 -16.04
C ALA A 22 10.21 9.08 -14.82
N ASP A 23 11.25 9.87 -14.54
CA ASP A 23 12.14 9.67 -13.39
C ASP A 23 11.37 9.76 -12.06
N ALA A 24 10.42 10.69 -11.95
CA ALA A 24 9.63 10.86 -10.75
C ALA A 24 8.72 9.66 -10.46
N ALA A 25 8.19 9.03 -11.50
CA ALA A 25 7.37 7.84 -11.34
C ALA A 25 8.20 6.58 -11.15
N GLU A 26 9.35 6.46 -11.80
CA GLU A 26 10.34 5.41 -11.51
C GLU A 26 10.78 5.49 -10.05
N PHE A 27 11.11 6.68 -9.56
CA PHE A 27 11.39 6.95 -8.15
C PHE A 27 10.24 6.51 -7.22
N LEU A 28 9.00 6.66 -7.68
CA LEU A 28 7.81 6.20 -6.95
C LEU A 28 7.49 4.71 -7.17
N GLY A 29 8.24 3.96 -7.98
CA GLY A 29 7.94 2.57 -8.34
C GLY A 29 6.66 2.42 -9.17
N LEU A 30 6.23 3.48 -9.85
CA LEU A 30 5.05 3.47 -10.72
C LEU A 30 5.50 3.11 -12.14
N SER A 31 5.07 1.95 -12.66
CA SER A 31 5.25 1.66 -14.09
C SER A 31 4.34 2.56 -14.93
N ILE A 32 4.94 3.52 -15.64
CA ILE A 32 4.21 4.44 -16.54
C ILE A 32 4.25 3.99 -18.01
N ALA A 33 4.82 2.82 -18.31
CA ALA A 33 5.00 2.38 -19.69
C ALA A 33 3.69 2.53 -20.49
N GLY A 34 3.64 3.54 -21.38
CA GLY A 34 2.52 3.85 -22.25
C GLY A 34 1.31 4.60 -21.66
N LYS A 35 1.26 4.99 -20.38
CA LYS A 35 0.08 5.68 -19.79
C LYS A 35 0.42 7.05 -19.24
N GLY A 36 0.31 8.08 -20.08
CA GLY A 36 0.57 9.48 -19.72
C GLY A 36 -0.13 9.91 -18.42
N LEU A 37 0.65 10.16 -17.38
CA LEU A 37 0.18 10.65 -16.07
C LEU A 37 -0.39 12.08 -16.15
N GLY A 38 -0.02 12.89 -17.15
CA GLY A 38 -0.37 14.31 -17.21
C GLY A 38 -1.82 14.63 -17.58
N THR A 39 -2.47 13.81 -18.42
CA THR A 39 -3.82 14.08 -18.95
C THR A 39 -4.93 14.04 -17.89
N PRO A 40 -4.91 13.10 -16.92
CA PRO A 40 -5.88 13.09 -15.83
C PRO A 40 -5.79 14.32 -14.91
N ILE A 41 -4.58 14.80 -14.60
CA ILE A 41 -4.39 15.99 -13.74
C ILE A 41 -4.75 17.27 -14.45
N THR A 42 -4.31 17.47 -15.70
CA THR A 42 -4.70 18.66 -16.47
C THR A 42 -6.21 18.74 -16.64
N ARG A 43 -6.89 17.61 -16.84
CA ARG A 43 -8.35 17.54 -16.90
C ARG A 43 -9.03 17.80 -15.54
N TRP A 44 -8.46 17.32 -14.44
CA TRP A 44 -8.99 17.59 -13.09
C TRP A 44 -8.76 19.03 -12.66
N ALA A 45 -7.57 19.59 -12.91
CA ALA A 45 -7.22 20.97 -12.62
C ALA A 45 -8.17 21.92 -13.36
N ARG A 46 -8.40 21.69 -14.66
CA ARG A 46 -9.39 22.44 -15.47
C ARG A 46 -10.82 22.37 -14.92
N ARG A 47 -11.17 21.32 -14.16
CA ARG A 47 -12.49 21.15 -13.54
C ARG A 47 -12.60 21.79 -12.15
N GLN A 48 -11.49 22.02 -11.45
CA GLN A 48 -11.46 22.49 -10.06
C GLN A 48 -11.05 23.97 -9.94
N GLY A 49 -10.57 24.59 -11.01
CA GLY A 49 -10.26 26.02 -11.03
C GLY A 49 -9.14 26.37 -12.00
N THR A 50 -8.53 27.53 -11.78
CA THR A 50 -7.40 28.01 -12.59
C THR A 50 -6.10 27.25 -12.24
N PRO A 51 -5.12 27.16 -13.15
CA PRO A 51 -3.82 26.54 -12.88
C PRO A 51 -3.12 27.05 -11.61
N GLU A 52 -3.32 28.32 -11.24
CA GLU A 52 -2.72 28.95 -10.06
C GLU A 52 -3.34 28.43 -8.75
N ALA A 53 -4.61 28.02 -8.76
CA ALA A 53 -5.23 27.37 -7.61
C ALA A 53 -4.63 25.98 -7.35
N TYR A 54 -4.27 25.26 -8.42
CA TYR A 54 -3.60 23.97 -8.33
C TYR A 54 -2.18 24.12 -7.78
N GLU A 55 -1.40 25.08 -8.29
CA GLU A 55 -0.05 25.35 -7.79
C GLU A 55 -0.04 25.72 -6.30
N ARG A 56 -0.95 26.61 -5.87
CA ARG A 56 -1.09 26.95 -4.44
C ARG A 56 -1.46 25.74 -3.56
N ALA A 57 -2.31 24.85 -4.06
CA ALA A 57 -2.65 23.63 -3.35
C ALA A 57 -1.44 22.69 -3.21
N LEU A 58 -0.60 22.58 -4.25
CA LEU A 58 0.65 21.82 -4.18
C LEU A 58 1.65 22.43 -3.19
N ASP A 59 1.80 23.76 -3.17
CA ASP A 59 2.68 24.44 -2.22
C ASP A 59 2.21 24.25 -0.77
N ALA A 60 0.90 24.31 -0.53
CA ALA A 60 0.33 24.04 0.78
C ALA A 60 0.60 22.59 1.24
N ILE A 61 0.49 21.61 0.33
CA ILE A 61 0.83 20.21 0.61
C ILE A 61 2.32 20.09 0.92
N ALA A 62 3.20 20.72 0.12
CA ALA A 62 4.64 20.66 0.34
C ALA A 62 5.04 21.28 1.69
N ALA A 63 4.46 22.42 2.06
CA ALA A 63 4.69 23.06 3.35
C ALA A 63 4.22 22.19 4.52
N ALA A 64 3.05 21.55 4.41
CA ALA A 64 2.54 20.64 5.44
C ALA A 64 3.39 19.37 5.58
N LEU A 65 3.96 18.88 4.47
CA LEU A 65 4.90 17.74 4.50
C LEU A 65 6.24 18.14 5.15
N ALA A 66 6.73 19.36 4.90
CA ALA A 66 7.98 19.85 5.49
C ALA A 66 7.89 20.06 7.01
N SER A 67 6.69 20.30 7.55
CA SER A 67 6.47 20.44 9.00
C SER A 67 6.18 19.12 9.72
N SER A 68 6.09 18.00 8.99
CA SER A 68 5.83 16.68 9.53
C SER A 68 7.13 15.85 9.61
N PRO A 69 7.25 14.89 10.54
CA PRO A 69 8.37 13.94 10.53
C PRO A 69 8.49 13.25 9.18
N LEU A 70 9.70 13.24 8.62
CA LEU A 70 9.98 12.61 7.34
C LEU A 70 9.87 11.09 7.49
N ILE A 71 8.91 10.50 6.79
CA ILE A 71 8.76 9.05 6.67
C ILE A 71 9.37 8.62 5.34
N ASP A 72 10.37 7.74 5.38
CA ASP A 72 10.95 7.18 4.16
C ASP A 72 10.10 6.01 3.63
N TYR A 73 9.06 6.36 2.88
CA TYR A 73 8.20 5.37 2.21
C TYR A 73 8.93 4.56 1.13
N ARG A 74 10.07 5.05 0.60
CA ARG A 74 10.87 4.27 -0.34
C ARG A 74 11.60 3.16 0.40
N HIS A 75 12.26 3.49 1.50
CA HIS A 75 12.91 2.52 2.38
C HIS A 75 11.96 1.41 2.81
N ARG A 76 10.76 1.77 3.31
CA ARG A 76 9.74 0.77 3.68
C ARG A 76 9.40 -0.19 2.55
N ARG A 77 9.26 0.31 1.32
CA ARG A 77 8.94 -0.52 0.15
C ARG A 77 10.11 -1.39 -0.28
N THR A 78 11.34 -0.87 -0.19
CA THR A 78 12.55 -1.62 -0.51
C THR A 78 12.79 -2.77 0.47
N LEU A 79 12.67 -2.52 1.78
CA LEU A 79 12.82 -3.59 2.78
C LEU A 79 11.72 -4.66 2.68
N LEU A 80 10.53 -4.28 2.25
CA LEU A 80 9.40 -5.20 2.12
C LEU A 80 9.23 -5.74 0.70
N ALA A 81 10.23 -5.63 -0.18
CA ALA A 81 10.11 -5.99 -1.60
C ALA A 81 9.83 -7.49 -1.83
N ASP A 82 10.31 -8.36 -0.94
CA ASP A 82 10.06 -9.81 -0.97
C ASP A 82 9.35 -10.29 0.32
N TRP A 83 8.81 -9.35 1.10
CA TRP A 83 8.19 -9.69 2.38
C TRP A 83 6.81 -10.31 2.17
N ALA A 84 6.57 -11.41 2.89
CA ALA A 84 5.25 -12.01 3.07
C ALA A 84 4.94 -12.17 4.56
N LEU A 85 3.65 -12.23 4.92
CA LEU A 85 3.25 -12.50 6.30
C LEU A 85 3.78 -13.88 6.71
N PRO A 86 4.66 -13.99 7.73
CA PRO A 86 5.21 -15.27 8.15
C PRO A 86 4.09 -16.23 8.59
N PRO A 87 4.20 -17.55 8.29
CA PRO A 87 3.19 -18.53 8.69
C PRO A 87 2.88 -18.50 10.19
N ASP A 88 3.90 -18.41 11.05
CA ASP A 88 3.71 -18.39 12.51
C ASP A 88 2.92 -17.17 12.99
N ALA A 89 3.20 -16.00 12.42
CA ALA A 89 2.45 -14.78 12.71
C ALA A 89 0.99 -14.90 12.24
N TRP A 90 0.76 -15.53 11.09
CA TRP A 90 -0.59 -15.82 10.62
C TRP A 90 -1.34 -16.80 11.54
N HIS A 91 -0.68 -17.87 11.99
CA HIS A 91 -1.27 -18.83 12.94
C HIS A 91 -1.72 -18.14 14.23
N GLN A 92 -0.89 -17.23 14.78
CA GLN A 92 -1.24 -16.45 15.96
C GLN A 92 -2.49 -15.58 15.73
N ILE A 93 -2.58 -14.89 14.59
CA ILE A 93 -3.74 -14.08 14.22
C ILE A 93 -4.98 -14.97 14.03
N ALA A 94 -4.83 -16.11 13.35
CA ALA A 94 -5.92 -17.06 13.11
C ALA A 94 -6.44 -17.66 14.42
N ASP A 95 -5.56 -18.00 15.36
CA ASP A 95 -5.94 -18.54 16.67
C ASP A 95 -6.65 -17.51 17.55
N GLU A 96 -6.26 -16.25 17.47
CA GLU A 96 -6.98 -15.14 18.09
C GLU A 96 -8.37 -14.96 17.47
N LEU A 97 -8.51 -15.14 16.15
CA LEU A 97 -9.82 -15.08 15.47
C LEU A 97 -10.74 -16.25 15.82
N LYS A 98 -10.20 -17.47 15.96
CA LYS A 98 -10.98 -18.65 16.37
C LYS A 98 -11.61 -18.48 17.75
N ARG A 99 -10.97 -17.72 18.65
CA ARG A 99 -11.47 -17.42 19.99
C ARG A 99 -12.65 -16.44 20.00
N ARG A 100 -12.98 -15.82 18.86
CA ARG A 100 -14.05 -14.83 18.75
C ARG A 100 -15.35 -15.45 18.21
N PRO A 101 -16.52 -14.88 18.55
CA PRO A 101 -17.81 -15.40 18.10
C PRO A 101 -17.93 -15.32 16.57
N SER A 102 -18.42 -16.41 15.97
CA SER A 102 -18.47 -16.68 14.51
C SER A 102 -17.14 -17.13 13.89
N PRO A 103 -16.60 -18.31 14.27
CA PRO A 103 -15.42 -18.86 13.66
C PRO A 103 -15.73 -19.25 12.21
N ARG A 104 -15.16 -18.51 11.25
CA ARG A 104 -14.95 -19.06 9.90
C ARG A 104 -13.59 -19.72 9.89
N TYR A 105 -13.53 -20.93 9.34
CA TYR A 105 -12.27 -21.64 9.15
C TYR A 105 -11.31 -20.78 8.33
N LEU A 106 -10.22 -20.36 8.97
CA LEU A 106 -9.10 -19.66 8.35
C LEU A 106 -7.86 -20.51 8.64
N SER A 107 -7.60 -21.50 7.81
CA SER A 107 -6.28 -22.16 7.79
C SER A 107 -5.61 -22.10 6.43
N ASP A 108 -6.20 -21.36 5.49
CA ASP A 108 -5.75 -21.41 4.10
C ASP A 108 -4.63 -20.40 3.89
N ASP A 109 -3.55 -20.84 3.25
CA ASP A 109 -2.47 -19.98 2.75
C ASP A 109 -3.03 -18.86 1.88
N ARG A 110 -4.13 -19.11 1.18
CA ARG A 110 -4.89 -18.08 0.45
C ARG A 110 -5.26 -16.85 1.30
N ALA A 111 -5.72 -17.06 2.54
CA ALA A 111 -6.11 -15.96 3.42
C ALA A 111 -4.87 -15.21 3.97
N ARG A 112 -3.79 -15.95 4.28
CA ARG A 112 -2.49 -15.37 4.66
C ARG A 112 -1.91 -14.49 3.56
N LEU A 113 -1.96 -14.97 2.32
CA LEU A 113 -1.54 -14.24 1.14
C LEU A 113 -2.38 -12.95 0.99
N ALA A 114 -3.70 -13.00 1.03
CA ALA A 114 -4.49 -11.78 0.98
C ALA A 114 -4.21 -10.78 2.14
N ALA A 115 -4.01 -11.30 3.36
CA ALA A 115 -3.63 -10.49 4.51
C ALA A 115 -2.25 -9.83 4.33
N THR A 116 -1.31 -10.51 3.67
CA THR A 116 0.01 -9.97 3.31
C THR A 116 -0.12 -8.69 2.48
N ALA A 117 -0.92 -8.71 1.42
CA ALA A 117 -1.13 -7.53 0.57
C ALA A 117 -1.76 -6.36 1.34
N TYR A 118 -2.70 -6.66 2.25
CA TYR A 118 -3.33 -5.66 3.10
C TYR A 118 -2.33 -5.02 4.08
N ILE A 119 -1.55 -5.84 4.80
CA ILE A 119 -0.53 -5.38 5.74
C ILE A 119 0.53 -4.54 5.01
N TRP A 120 1.04 -5.03 3.88
CA TRP A 120 2.01 -4.28 3.07
C TRP A 120 1.47 -2.89 2.68
N THR A 121 0.19 -2.82 2.29
CA THR A 121 -0.49 -1.54 1.96
C THR A 121 -0.54 -0.61 3.18
N GLN A 122 -0.78 -1.13 4.38
CA GLN A 122 -0.78 -0.31 5.60
C GLN A 122 0.62 0.18 5.95
N VAL A 123 1.63 -0.69 5.91
CA VAL A 123 3.01 -0.34 6.30
C VAL A 123 3.63 0.67 5.33
N THR A 124 3.48 0.44 4.03
CA THR A 124 4.11 1.26 3.00
C THR A 124 3.27 2.47 2.59
N HIS A 125 2.01 2.55 3.05
CA HIS A 125 1.00 3.48 2.52
C HIS A 125 0.84 3.42 0.99
N GLY A 126 1.26 2.31 0.39
CA GLY A 126 1.18 2.05 -1.04
C GLY A 126 -0.22 1.66 -1.47
N GLU A 127 -0.31 1.09 -2.66
CA GLU A 127 -1.56 0.52 -3.16
C GLU A 127 -1.42 -0.98 -3.29
N THR A 128 -2.49 -1.71 -3.01
CA THR A 128 -2.49 -3.18 -2.99
C THR A 128 -2.07 -3.81 -4.32
N GLN A 129 -2.25 -3.10 -5.45
CA GLN A 129 -1.76 -3.55 -6.76
C GLN A 129 -0.23 -3.58 -6.89
N PHE A 130 0.48 -2.88 -5.99
CA PHE A 130 1.94 -2.82 -5.94
C PHE A 130 2.52 -3.66 -4.80
N ALA A 131 1.67 -4.35 -4.04
CA ALA A 131 2.14 -5.31 -3.06
C ALA A 131 2.91 -6.42 -3.79
N PRO A 132 4.13 -6.76 -3.32
CA PRO A 132 4.94 -7.77 -3.98
C PRO A 132 4.30 -9.13 -3.87
N GLN A 133 4.49 -9.95 -4.91
CA GLN A 133 4.05 -11.33 -4.89
C GLN A 133 4.93 -12.14 -3.92
N PRO A 134 4.32 -12.83 -2.94
CA PRO A 134 5.03 -13.73 -2.03
C PRO A 134 5.78 -14.82 -2.79
N ALA A 135 6.97 -15.18 -2.31
CA ALA A 135 7.83 -16.17 -2.97
C ALA A 135 7.14 -17.54 -3.10
N GLU A 136 6.30 -17.89 -2.13
CA GLU A 136 5.52 -19.14 -2.12
C GLU A 136 4.52 -19.18 -3.29
N ALA A 137 3.90 -18.06 -3.62
CA ALA A 137 2.98 -17.96 -4.76
C ALA A 137 3.72 -17.90 -6.11
N ARG A 138 5.01 -17.53 -6.13
CA ARG A 138 5.79 -17.41 -7.37
C ARG A 138 6.03 -18.78 -8.04
N ASN A 139 6.10 -19.84 -7.24
CA ASN A 139 6.43 -21.18 -7.69
C ASN A 139 5.21 -22.10 -7.82
N ASP A 140 4.02 -21.62 -7.46
CA ASP A 140 2.76 -22.37 -7.48
C ASP A 140 1.71 -21.61 -8.32
N PRO A 141 1.34 -22.11 -9.51
CA PRO A 141 0.38 -21.46 -10.39
C PRO A 141 -1.02 -21.28 -9.79
N GLU A 142 -1.46 -22.17 -8.89
CA GLU A 142 -2.77 -22.07 -8.24
C GLU A 142 -2.77 -20.94 -7.19
N LEU A 143 -1.69 -20.87 -6.40
CA LEU A 143 -1.49 -19.79 -5.44
C LEU A 143 -1.23 -18.43 -6.11
N ASP A 144 -0.59 -18.39 -7.27
CA ASP A 144 -0.41 -17.16 -8.06
C ASP A 144 -1.75 -16.58 -8.53
N ALA A 145 -2.60 -17.44 -9.12
CA ALA A 145 -3.93 -17.04 -9.57
C ALA A 145 -4.79 -16.56 -8.39
N ALA A 146 -4.75 -17.29 -7.27
CA ALA A 146 -5.44 -16.92 -6.04
C ALA A 146 -4.93 -15.58 -5.48
N TRP A 147 -3.61 -15.40 -5.35
CA TRP A 147 -3.00 -14.13 -4.93
C TRP A 147 -3.47 -12.96 -5.80
N SER A 148 -3.48 -13.15 -7.12
CA SER A 148 -3.86 -12.11 -8.06
C SER A 148 -5.32 -11.66 -7.92
N GLN A 149 -6.23 -12.58 -7.62
CA GLN A 149 -7.64 -12.27 -7.42
C GLN A 149 -7.95 -11.79 -5.99
N ASP A 150 -7.37 -12.43 -4.98
CA ASP A 150 -7.75 -12.24 -3.59
C ASP A 150 -7.14 -11.01 -2.95
N ARG A 151 -5.94 -10.59 -3.38
CA ARG A 151 -5.34 -9.34 -2.87
C ARG A 151 -6.28 -8.14 -3.07
N PHE A 152 -7.01 -8.11 -4.18
CA PHE A 152 -8.01 -7.08 -4.45
C PHE A 152 -9.29 -7.33 -3.67
N THR A 153 -9.81 -8.55 -3.72
CA THR A 153 -11.14 -8.89 -3.21
C THR A 153 -11.19 -8.88 -1.68
N ILE A 154 -10.28 -9.61 -1.03
CA ILE A 154 -10.18 -9.67 0.43
C ILE A 154 -9.66 -8.34 0.97
N GLY A 155 -8.66 -7.73 0.33
CA GLY A 155 -8.19 -6.39 0.70
C GLY A 155 -9.30 -5.33 0.60
N HIS A 156 -10.24 -5.47 -0.33
CA HIS A 156 -11.44 -4.63 -0.40
C HIS A 156 -12.40 -4.92 0.75
N TRP A 157 -12.69 -6.19 1.05
CA TRP A 157 -13.61 -6.55 2.13
C TRP A 157 -13.11 -6.18 3.52
N ILE A 158 -11.82 -6.35 3.80
CA ILE A 158 -11.17 -5.90 5.03
C ILE A 158 -11.34 -4.38 5.20
N ARG A 159 -11.12 -3.61 4.12
CA ARG A 159 -11.29 -2.15 4.14
C ARG A 159 -12.73 -1.71 4.29
N GLN A 160 -13.66 -2.39 3.63
CA GLN A 160 -15.09 -2.09 3.78
C GLN A 160 -15.60 -2.38 5.19
N ASN A 161 -15.02 -3.38 5.85
CA ASN A 161 -15.29 -3.70 7.24
C ASN A 161 -16.78 -3.96 7.54
N LYS A 162 -17.50 -4.57 6.58
CA LYS A 162 -18.96 -4.78 6.65
C LYS A 162 -19.38 -6.16 7.15
N VAL A 163 -18.53 -7.16 7.03
CA VAL A 163 -18.81 -8.53 7.49
C VAL A 163 -18.21 -8.69 8.89
N PRO A 164 -18.93 -9.26 9.87
CA PRO A 164 -18.43 -9.42 11.25
C PRO A 164 -17.04 -10.06 11.33
N PHE A 165 -16.79 -11.04 10.48
CA PHE A 165 -15.50 -11.69 10.35
C PHE A 165 -14.36 -10.70 10.00
N TYR A 166 -14.55 -9.83 9.01
CA TYR A 166 -13.54 -8.82 8.65
C TYR A 166 -13.41 -7.73 9.72
N GLN A 167 -14.50 -7.40 10.43
CA GLN A 167 -14.49 -6.49 11.59
C GLN A 167 -13.62 -6.99 12.74
N GLN A 168 -13.58 -8.31 12.93
CA GLN A 168 -12.73 -8.92 13.93
C GLN A 168 -11.28 -9.08 13.44
N MET A 169 -11.07 -9.40 12.16
CA MET A 169 -9.73 -9.59 11.60
C MET A 169 -8.96 -8.28 11.43
N LYS A 170 -9.63 -7.21 10.98
CA LYS A 170 -8.99 -5.92 10.71
C LYS A 170 -8.12 -5.39 11.86
N PRO A 171 -8.59 -5.28 13.13
CA PRO A 171 -7.77 -4.74 14.21
C PRO A 171 -6.52 -5.58 14.52
N LEU A 172 -6.56 -6.90 14.27
CA LEU A 172 -5.39 -7.76 14.45
C LEU A 172 -4.34 -7.50 13.37
N LEU A 173 -4.78 -7.36 12.11
CA LEU A 173 -3.92 -7.00 11.00
C LEU A 173 -3.36 -5.59 11.15
N ASP A 174 -4.15 -4.63 11.63
CA ASP A 174 -3.72 -3.26 11.89
C ASP A 174 -2.66 -3.21 13.00
N ALA A 175 -2.85 -3.97 14.09
CA ALA A 175 -1.89 -4.06 15.18
C ALA A 175 -0.56 -4.66 14.71
N TYR A 176 -0.63 -5.74 13.93
CA TYR A 176 0.56 -6.35 13.32
C TYR A 176 1.26 -5.37 12.36
N ALA A 177 0.50 -4.69 11.49
CA ALA A 177 1.06 -3.69 10.59
C ALA A 177 1.76 -2.56 11.36
N ALA A 178 1.18 -2.06 12.44
CA ALA A 178 1.79 -1.03 13.27
C ALA A 178 3.11 -1.51 13.92
N GLN A 179 3.17 -2.77 14.36
CA GLN A 179 4.41 -3.37 14.86
C GLN A 179 5.46 -3.48 13.76
N LEU A 180 5.08 -3.97 12.58
CA LEU A 180 5.97 -4.09 11.44
C LEU A 180 6.48 -2.72 10.97
N THR A 181 5.64 -1.69 10.95
CA THR A 181 6.04 -0.31 10.65
C THR A 181 7.15 0.16 11.59
N ARG A 182 6.99 -0.02 12.91
CA ARG A 182 8.03 0.36 13.88
C ARG A 182 9.34 -0.40 13.65
N ALA A 183 9.28 -1.69 13.35
CA ALA A 183 10.46 -2.50 13.08
C ALA A 183 11.20 -2.04 11.80
N VAL A 184 10.45 -1.77 10.72
CA VAL A 184 10.99 -1.30 9.44
C VAL A 184 11.61 0.10 9.57
N ASP A 185 10.97 1.00 10.32
CA ASP A 185 11.49 2.35 10.57
C ASP A 185 12.72 2.32 11.48
N ALA A 186 12.77 1.42 12.48
CA ALA A 186 13.93 1.27 13.36
C ALA A 186 15.16 0.75 12.61
N ALA A 187 14.98 -0.13 11.62
CA ALA A 187 16.06 -0.67 10.77
C ALA A 187 16.80 0.41 9.94
N VAL A 188 16.29 1.65 9.89
CA VAL A 188 16.98 2.81 9.31
C VAL A 188 18.12 3.31 10.21
N THR A 189 18.06 3.05 11.51
CA THR A 189 18.88 3.74 12.53
C THR A 189 20.24 3.05 12.80
N GLU A 190 20.52 1.92 12.15
CA GLU A 190 21.76 1.12 12.37
C GLU A 190 22.85 1.33 11.31
N HIS A 191 22.79 2.41 10.52
CA HIS A 191 23.83 2.81 9.56
C HIS A 191 24.28 4.26 9.79
#